data_AF-A0A537U165-F1
#
_entry.id   AF-A0A537U165-F1
#
_cell.length_a   1.000
_cell.length_b   1.000
_cell.length_c   1.000
_cell.angle_alpha   90.00
_cell.angle_beta   90.00
_cell.angle_gamma   90.00
#
_symmetry.space_group_name_H-M   'P 1'
#
loop_
_entity.id
_entity.type
_entity.pdbx_description
1 polymer ?
#
loop_
_entity_poly.entity_id
_entity_poly.type
_entity_poly.pdbx_seq_one_letter_code
_entity_poly.pdbx_strand_id
1 'polypeptide(L)'
;MHRRRILYLWALALALLPQEPDTANESAPVELPADAPLDLSTPELDPGKLTPTTPFAEKPAASDWAGKVGVDYSKPAIPAVTFQPEQLLAGAVPDQSNGVAWATITAPGLESPLGWDKTSIETRVDPAQEQSKLGTTLSRSVPIDDTVSLTLQNGVSIIRPLPNASGQVHGWATSQALRFNILPTDTSVSFGADISSSDDKWLRTLSAEQKLFGGPFSVTGSVSETGTGDVSKSLKAGFKQRKKISREERA
;
A
#
# COMPACT_ATOMS: atom_id res chain seq x y z
N MET A 1 23.11 -37.21 6.31
CA MET A 1 22.37 -37.22 5.03
C MET A 1 22.04 -35.78 4.62
N HIS A 2 22.93 -35.09 3.92
CA HIS A 2 22.82 -33.66 3.63
C HIS A 2 23.40 -33.35 2.25
N ARG A 3 22.69 -33.71 1.18
CA ARG A 3 22.95 -33.24 -0.20
C ARG A 3 21.68 -33.42 -1.03
N ARG A 4 20.78 -32.42 -1.08
CA ARG A 4 19.74 -32.33 -2.13
C ARG A 4 18.98 -31.01 -2.27
N ARG A 5 19.31 -29.94 -1.54
CA ARG A 5 18.54 -28.67 -1.61
C ARG A 5 19.21 -27.48 -2.33
N ILE A 6 20.28 -27.71 -3.09
CA ILE A 6 21.04 -26.61 -3.74
C ILE A 6 20.70 -26.42 -5.23
N LEU A 7 19.86 -27.26 -5.85
CA LEU A 7 19.57 -27.17 -7.30
C LEU A 7 18.22 -26.53 -7.71
N TYR A 8 17.39 -26.06 -6.77
CA TYR A 8 16.08 -25.48 -7.12
C TYR A 8 16.01 -23.94 -7.05
N LEU A 9 17.13 -23.26 -6.77
CA LEU A 9 17.17 -21.79 -6.66
C LEU A 9 17.65 -21.08 -7.94
N TRP A 10 18.01 -21.83 -8.98
CA TRP A 10 18.38 -21.25 -10.29
C TRP A 10 17.30 -21.40 -11.38
N ALA A 11 16.24 -22.18 -11.14
CA ALA A 11 15.21 -22.43 -12.15
C ALA A 11 14.05 -21.40 -12.15
N LEU A 12 13.92 -20.56 -11.11
CA LEU A 12 12.83 -19.57 -11.04
C LEU A 12 13.19 -18.21 -11.65
N ALA A 13 14.46 -17.99 -12.02
CA ALA A 13 14.93 -16.72 -12.58
C ALA A 13 14.80 -16.61 -14.11
N LEU A 14 14.29 -17.63 -14.79
CA LEU A 14 14.21 -17.67 -16.27
C LEU A 14 12.78 -17.62 -16.83
N ALA A 15 11.74 -17.47 -16.00
CA ALA A 15 10.34 -17.55 -16.44
C ALA A 15 9.65 -16.20 -16.67
N LEU A 16 10.37 -15.07 -16.68
CA LEU A 16 9.80 -13.73 -16.91
C LEU A 16 10.45 -12.97 -18.07
N LEU A 17 10.83 -13.68 -19.14
CA LEU A 17 11.02 -13.04 -20.44
C LEU A 17 9.68 -13.01 -21.19
N PRO A 18 9.31 -11.88 -21.84
CA PRO A 18 8.09 -11.80 -22.63
C PRO A 18 8.24 -12.66 -23.89
N GLN A 19 7.31 -13.59 -24.11
CA GLN A 19 7.16 -14.28 -25.39
C GLN A 19 6.20 -13.50 -26.29
N GLU A 20 6.67 -13.16 -27.49
CA GLU A 20 5.88 -12.64 -28.61
C GLU A 20 4.86 -13.68 -29.13
N PRO A 21 3.82 -13.24 -29.86
CA PRO A 21 2.62 -14.03 -30.08
C PRO A 21 2.79 -14.98 -31.26
N ASP A 22 2.62 -16.27 -31.03
CA ASP A 22 2.49 -17.26 -32.10
C ASP A 22 1.08 -17.84 -32.15
N THR A 23 0.63 -18.03 -33.38
CA THR A 23 -0.76 -18.19 -33.79
C THR A 23 -1.24 -19.64 -33.71
N ALA A 24 -2.54 -19.78 -33.48
CA ALA A 24 -3.42 -20.90 -33.85
C ALA A 24 -3.22 -22.27 -33.18
N ASN A 25 -4.20 -22.66 -32.36
CA ASN A 25 -4.98 -23.86 -32.69
C ASN A 25 -6.38 -23.81 -32.07
N GLU A 26 -7.35 -23.99 -32.96
CA GLU A 26 -8.79 -24.02 -32.77
C GLU A 26 -9.24 -25.41 -32.32
N SER A 27 -10.16 -25.49 -31.34
CA SER A 27 -10.98 -26.69 -31.09
C SER A 27 -12.23 -26.34 -30.27
N ALA A 28 -13.32 -26.09 -31.02
CA ALA A 28 -14.75 -26.34 -30.78
C ALA A 28 -15.52 -25.66 -29.61
N PRO A 29 -16.80 -25.26 -29.83
CA PRO A 29 -17.59 -24.43 -28.94
C PRO A 29 -18.31 -25.25 -27.86
N VAL A 30 -18.32 -24.76 -26.62
CA VAL A 30 -19.25 -25.25 -25.59
C VAL A 30 -20.58 -24.52 -25.77
N GLU A 31 -21.60 -25.25 -26.21
CA GLU A 31 -22.99 -24.79 -26.30
C GLU A 31 -23.51 -24.31 -24.94
N LEU A 32 -24.08 -23.12 -24.93
CA LEU A 32 -24.92 -22.61 -23.85
C LEU A 32 -26.31 -23.23 -23.99
N PRO A 33 -26.86 -23.93 -22.98
CA PRO A 33 -28.30 -24.17 -22.95
C PRO A 33 -29.01 -22.84 -22.66
N ALA A 34 -29.57 -22.25 -23.71
CA ALA A 34 -30.64 -21.26 -23.61
C ALA A 34 -31.93 -21.97 -23.16
N ASP A 35 -32.74 -21.26 -22.37
CA ASP A 35 -34.11 -21.59 -21.96
C ASP A 35 -34.34 -22.57 -20.78
N ALA A 36 -33.77 -22.25 -19.62
CA ALA A 36 -34.36 -22.66 -18.34
C ALA A 36 -34.71 -21.41 -17.50
N PRO A 37 -35.98 -21.18 -17.11
CA PRO A 37 -36.33 -20.04 -16.27
C PRO A 37 -35.68 -20.16 -14.89
N LEU A 38 -35.01 -19.09 -14.43
CA LEU A 38 -34.46 -19.00 -13.07
C LEU A 38 -35.60 -19.10 -12.04
N ASP A 39 -35.58 -20.15 -11.22
CA ASP A 39 -36.42 -20.28 -10.04
C ASP A 39 -35.88 -19.36 -8.93
N LEU A 40 -36.67 -18.34 -8.58
CA LEU A 40 -36.38 -17.35 -7.53
C LEU A 40 -37.27 -17.57 -6.29
N SER A 41 -37.65 -18.80 -6.01
CA SER A 41 -38.39 -19.12 -4.79
C SER A 41 -37.44 -19.27 -3.61
N THR A 42 -37.58 -18.40 -2.61
CA THR A 42 -36.88 -18.49 -1.31
C THR A 42 -37.22 -19.83 -0.63
N PRO A 43 -36.24 -20.59 -0.09
CA PRO A 43 -36.58 -21.83 0.61
C PRO A 43 -37.35 -21.51 1.90
N GLU A 44 -38.56 -22.07 2.01
CA GLU A 44 -39.38 -22.01 3.22
C GLU A 44 -38.71 -22.83 4.32
N LEU A 45 -38.40 -22.19 5.45
CA LEU A 45 -37.74 -22.82 6.59
C LEU A 45 -38.76 -23.65 7.37
N ASP A 46 -38.57 -24.97 7.35
CA ASP A 46 -39.34 -25.96 8.12
C ASP A 46 -39.16 -25.73 9.64
N PRO A 47 -40.21 -25.40 10.41
CA PRO A 47 -40.09 -25.06 11.84
C PRO A 47 -39.81 -26.27 12.75
N GLY A 48 -39.61 -27.48 12.19
CA GLY A 48 -39.50 -28.72 12.96
C GLY A 48 -38.12 -29.12 13.47
N LYS A 49 -37.03 -28.36 13.22
CA LYS A 49 -35.67 -28.81 13.57
C LYS A 49 -34.83 -27.75 14.29
N LEU A 50 -35.29 -27.34 15.48
CA LEU A 50 -34.51 -26.52 16.39
C LEU A 50 -33.71 -27.38 17.37
N THR A 51 -32.46 -27.67 17.05
CA THR A 51 -31.45 -28.01 18.08
C THR A 51 -30.92 -26.71 18.69
N PRO A 52 -30.99 -26.53 20.02
CA PRO A 52 -30.59 -25.29 20.67
C PRO A 52 -29.07 -25.18 20.65
N THR A 53 -28.53 -24.36 19.75
CA THR A 53 -27.13 -23.94 19.80
C THR A 53 -27.07 -22.67 20.65
N THR A 54 -26.30 -22.74 21.72
CA THR A 54 -26.12 -21.73 22.79
C THR A 54 -25.96 -20.29 22.27
N PRO A 55 -26.61 -19.29 22.90
CA PRO A 55 -26.59 -17.88 22.47
C PRO A 55 -25.33 -17.11 22.90
N PHE A 56 -24.22 -17.81 23.21
CA PHE A 56 -22.93 -17.14 23.28
C PHE A 56 -22.40 -17.05 21.86
N ALA A 57 -22.85 -16.00 21.17
CA ALA A 57 -22.16 -15.51 19.99
C ALA A 57 -20.68 -15.39 20.35
N GLU A 58 -19.85 -16.23 19.72
CA GLU A 58 -18.43 -15.93 19.62
C GLU A 58 -18.36 -14.48 19.15
N LYS A 59 -17.69 -13.65 19.94
CA LYS A 59 -17.35 -12.27 19.56
C LYS A 59 -16.88 -12.33 18.11
N PRO A 60 -17.51 -11.60 17.16
CA PRO A 60 -17.03 -11.62 15.80
C PRO A 60 -15.54 -11.28 15.86
N ALA A 61 -14.72 -12.17 15.30
CA ALA A 61 -13.29 -11.92 15.18
C ALA A 61 -13.15 -10.48 14.67
N ALA A 62 -12.37 -9.66 15.37
CA ALA A 62 -12.09 -8.31 14.90
C ALA A 62 -11.65 -8.45 13.44
N SER A 63 -12.30 -7.73 12.53
CA SER A 63 -11.91 -7.82 11.12
C SER A 63 -10.42 -7.52 11.03
N ASP A 64 -9.63 -8.43 10.47
CA ASP A 64 -8.19 -8.25 10.24
C ASP A 64 -7.90 -7.08 9.27
N TRP A 65 -8.97 -6.49 8.72
CA TRP A 65 -8.93 -5.32 7.88
C TRP A 65 -8.75 -4.04 8.71
N ALA A 66 -7.75 -3.25 8.33
CA ALA A 66 -7.51 -1.93 8.91
C ALA A 66 -7.71 -0.84 7.85
N GLY A 67 -8.60 0.12 8.13
CA GLY A 67 -8.86 1.28 7.27
C GLY A 67 -8.32 2.58 7.88
N LYS A 68 -7.79 3.45 7.04
CA LYS A 68 -7.42 4.84 7.39
C LYS A 68 -7.89 5.78 6.29
N VAL A 69 -8.29 6.98 6.66
CA VAL A 69 -8.67 8.06 5.74
C VAL A 69 -8.18 9.37 6.32
N GLY A 70 -7.81 10.31 5.46
CA GLY A 70 -7.38 11.64 5.86
C GLY A 70 -7.42 12.63 4.71
N VAL A 71 -7.16 13.88 5.06
CA VAL A 71 -7.01 14.99 4.12
C VAL A 71 -5.77 15.77 4.51
N ASP A 72 -4.82 15.90 3.59
CA ASP A 72 -3.64 16.73 3.76
C ASP A 72 -4.00 18.14 3.27
N TYR A 73 -4.08 19.12 4.16
CA TYR A 73 -4.48 20.49 3.84
C TYR A 73 -3.26 21.43 3.86
N SER A 74 -3.09 22.20 2.79
CA SER A 74 -2.11 23.28 2.74
C SER A 74 -2.83 24.62 2.61
N LYS A 75 -2.66 25.48 3.61
CA LYS A 75 -3.13 26.87 3.56
C LYS A 75 -1.97 27.78 3.14
N PRO A 76 -2.15 28.66 2.15
CA PRO A 76 -1.18 29.72 1.89
C PRO A 76 -1.03 30.59 3.14
N ALA A 77 0.20 30.84 3.57
CA ALA A 77 0.46 31.86 4.57
C ALA A 77 0.27 33.24 3.91
N ILE A 78 -0.62 34.07 4.45
CA ILE A 78 -0.75 35.46 4.03
C ILE A 78 0.53 36.18 4.51
N PRO A 79 1.41 36.70 3.63
CA PRO A 79 2.59 37.40 4.07
C PRO A 79 2.20 38.68 4.81
N ALA A 80 2.62 38.83 6.07
CA ALA A 80 2.26 39.93 6.96
C ALA A 80 2.80 41.32 6.54
N VAL A 81 3.37 41.45 5.34
CA VAL A 81 4.08 42.65 4.87
C VAL A 81 3.36 43.42 3.76
N THR A 82 2.18 42.97 3.31
CA THR A 82 1.40 43.73 2.31
C THR A 82 -0.08 43.70 2.66
N PHE A 83 -0.50 44.58 3.55
CA PHE A 83 -1.91 44.85 3.78
C PHE A 83 -2.49 45.58 2.56
N GLN A 84 -3.14 44.85 1.66
CA GLN A 84 -3.89 45.41 0.54
C GLN A 84 -5.38 45.44 0.93
N PRO A 85 -5.95 46.63 1.15
CA PRO A 85 -7.37 46.76 1.52
C PRO A 85 -8.31 46.23 0.43
N GLU A 86 -7.85 46.10 -0.82
CA GLU A 86 -8.63 45.49 -1.90
C GLU A 86 -8.85 43.96 -1.71
N GLN A 87 -7.98 43.28 -0.96
CA GLN A 87 -8.11 41.84 -0.65
C GLN A 87 -9.21 41.54 0.39
N LEU A 88 -9.78 42.57 1.02
CA LEU A 88 -10.86 42.45 2.00
C LEU A 88 -12.26 42.53 1.37
N LEU A 89 -12.36 42.77 0.05
CA LEU A 89 -13.61 42.65 -0.68
C LEU A 89 -14.00 41.18 -0.80
N ALA A 90 -15.23 40.83 -0.42
CA ALA A 90 -15.75 39.47 -0.54
C ALA A 90 -15.63 38.99 -2.00
N GLY A 91 -14.73 38.04 -2.26
CA GLY A 91 -14.43 37.49 -3.59
C GLY A 91 -13.08 37.88 -4.20
N ALA A 92 -12.26 38.72 -3.55
CA ALA A 92 -11.00 39.22 -4.12
C ALA A 92 -9.76 38.33 -3.89
N VAL A 93 -9.79 37.41 -2.93
CA VAL A 93 -8.71 36.43 -2.73
C VAL A 93 -9.21 35.07 -3.20
N PRO A 94 -8.70 34.52 -4.31
CA PRO A 94 -8.97 33.13 -4.65
C PRO A 94 -8.48 32.27 -3.48
N ASP A 95 -9.34 31.42 -2.95
CA ASP A 95 -8.96 30.43 -1.95
C ASP A 95 -7.95 29.48 -2.61
N GLN A 96 -6.67 29.75 -2.40
CA GLN A 96 -5.56 28.90 -2.86
C GLN A 96 -5.31 27.73 -1.91
N SER A 97 -6.25 27.41 -1.02
CA SER A 97 -6.12 26.24 -0.19
C SER A 97 -6.29 24.97 -1.01
N ASN A 98 -5.31 24.09 -0.88
CA ASN A 98 -5.30 22.79 -1.53
C ASN A 98 -5.49 21.71 -0.48
N GLY A 99 -6.22 20.66 -0.85
CA GLY A 99 -6.50 19.52 0.00
C GLY A 99 -6.35 18.21 -0.78
N VAL A 100 -5.47 17.33 -0.32
CA VAL A 100 -5.32 15.98 -0.89
C VAL A 100 -6.04 14.98 0.00
N ALA A 101 -7.12 14.39 -0.50
CA ALA A 101 -7.81 13.32 0.22
C ALA A 101 -7.12 11.99 -0.04
N TRP A 102 -6.97 11.16 1.00
CA TRP A 102 -6.37 9.84 0.87
C TRP A 102 -7.11 8.82 1.72
N ALA A 103 -7.14 7.56 1.26
CA ALA A 103 -7.59 6.43 2.05
C ALA A 103 -6.69 5.23 1.82
N THR A 104 -6.50 4.44 2.86
CA THR A 104 -5.70 3.20 2.83
C THR A 104 -6.49 2.10 3.51
N ILE A 105 -6.58 0.96 2.84
CA ILE A 105 -7.20 -0.25 3.36
C ILE A 105 -6.14 -1.34 3.35
N THR A 106 -5.86 -1.92 4.52
CA THR A 106 -4.97 -3.07 4.66
C THR A 106 -5.79 -4.31 4.95
N ALA A 107 -5.61 -5.34 4.14
CA ALA A 107 -6.22 -6.64 4.28
C ALA A 107 -5.17 -7.70 4.66
N PRO A 108 -5.58 -8.78 5.34
CA PRO A 108 -4.74 -9.97 5.45
C PRO A 108 -4.41 -10.52 4.06
N GLY A 109 -3.26 -11.16 3.94
CA GLY A 109 -2.82 -11.76 2.68
C GLY A 109 -3.50 -13.09 2.35
N LEU A 110 -3.28 -13.57 1.12
CA LEU A 110 -3.80 -14.86 0.67
C LEU A 110 -2.70 -15.93 0.78
N GLU A 111 -3.06 -17.06 1.37
CA GLU A 111 -2.18 -18.19 1.65
C GLU A 111 -1.77 -19.01 0.40
N SER A 112 -2.27 -18.73 -0.82
CA SER A 112 -2.00 -19.58 -2.00
C SER A 112 -2.07 -18.85 -3.35
N PRO A 113 -1.23 -19.16 -4.37
CA PRO A 113 0.02 -19.96 -4.36
C PRO A 113 1.30 -19.11 -4.19
N LEU A 114 1.19 -17.79 -4.18
CA LEU A 114 2.33 -16.86 -4.09
C LEU A 114 2.61 -16.38 -2.65
N GLY A 115 1.66 -16.59 -1.72
CA GLY A 115 1.80 -16.40 -0.27
C GLY A 115 2.32 -15.02 0.13
N TRP A 116 1.42 -14.04 0.27
CA TRP A 116 1.74 -12.75 0.88
C TRP A 116 1.03 -12.63 2.23
N ASP A 117 1.55 -11.79 3.12
CA ASP A 117 1.02 -11.63 4.48
C ASP A 117 0.01 -10.49 4.54
N LYS A 118 0.22 -9.45 3.73
CA LYS A 118 -0.60 -8.23 3.75
C LYS A 118 -0.76 -7.65 2.36
N THR A 119 -1.97 -7.20 2.11
CA THR A 119 -2.33 -6.40 0.92
C THR A 119 -2.75 -5.02 1.40
N SER A 120 -2.20 -3.97 0.80
CA SER A 120 -2.60 -2.59 1.07
C SER A 120 -3.08 -1.94 -0.21
N ILE A 121 -4.30 -1.42 -0.19
CA ILE A 121 -4.88 -0.62 -1.27
C ILE A 121 -4.90 0.82 -0.80
N GLU A 122 -4.30 1.71 -1.58
CA GLU A 122 -4.25 3.14 -1.30
C GLU A 122 -4.94 3.89 -2.44
N THR A 123 -5.78 4.86 -2.09
CA THR A 123 -6.34 5.81 -3.04
C THR A 123 -6.00 7.22 -2.59
N ARG A 124 -5.66 8.09 -3.53
CA ARG A 124 -5.43 9.51 -3.31
C ARG A 124 -6.14 10.32 -4.38
N VAL A 125 -6.71 11.45 -3.98
CA VAL A 125 -7.38 12.41 -4.86
C VAL A 125 -6.76 13.78 -4.59
N ASP A 126 -6.21 14.37 -5.66
CA ASP A 126 -5.59 15.69 -5.65
C ASP A 126 -6.33 16.59 -6.64
N PRO A 127 -7.28 17.42 -6.16
CA PRO A 127 -8.02 18.36 -7.00
C PRO A 127 -7.14 19.43 -7.62
N ALA A 128 -6.05 19.83 -6.96
CA ALA A 128 -5.15 20.88 -7.45
C ALA A 128 -4.34 20.41 -8.67
N GLN A 129 -4.08 19.11 -8.76
CA GLN A 129 -3.44 18.46 -9.90
C GLN A 129 -4.44 17.79 -10.85
N GLU A 130 -5.75 17.96 -10.62
CA GLU A 130 -6.85 17.31 -11.36
C GLU A 130 -6.66 15.79 -11.54
N GLN A 131 -6.05 15.12 -10.57
CA GLN A 131 -5.65 13.71 -10.69
C GLN A 131 -6.07 12.86 -9.49
N SER A 132 -6.17 11.56 -9.73
CA SER A 132 -6.36 10.52 -8.73
C SER A 132 -5.29 9.45 -8.89
N LYS A 133 -4.88 8.85 -7.79
CA LYS A 133 -3.91 7.75 -7.75
C LYS A 133 -4.54 6.57 -7.04
N LEU A 134 -4.50 5.39 -7.66
CA LEU A 134 -4.87 4.12 -7.04
C LEU A 134 -3.62 3.24 -7.00
N GLY A 135 -3.25 2.78 -5.81
CA GLY A 135 -2.10 1.91 -5.56
C GLY A 135 -2.49 0.62 -4.86
N THR A 136 -1.79 -0.45 -5.19
CA THR A 136 -1.84 -1.72 -4.47
C THR A 136 -0.42 -2.13 -4.10
N THR A 137 -0.23 -2.56 -2.86
CA THR A 137 1.05 -3.05 -2.32
C THR A 137 0.84 -4.41 -1.68
N LEU A 138 1.67 -5.36 -2.06
CA LEU A 138 1.75 -6.69 -1.47
C LEU A 138 3.03 -6.79 -0.64
N SER A 139 2.94 -7.41 0.54
CA SER A 139 4.12 -7.64 1.38
C SER A 139 4.13 -9.02 2.01
N ARG A 140 5.33 -9.58 2.16
CA ARG A 140 5.59 -10.88 2.78
C ARG A 140 6.80 -10.75 3.69
N SER A 141 6.70 -11.22 4.92
CA SER A 141 7.73 -11.20 5.94
C SER A 141 8.05 -12.62 6.37
N VAL A 142 9.30 -13.03 6.20
CA VAL A 142 9.77 -14.37 6.52
C VAL A 142 10.92 -14.24 7.53
N PRO A 143 10.83 -14.89 8.71
CA PRO A 143 11.97 -14.99 9.59
C PRO A 143 13.06 -15.84 8.90
N ILE A 144 14.28 -15.31 8.83
CA ILE A 144 15.44 -16.08 8.35
C ILE A 144 15.92 -16.96 9.50
N ASP A 145 16.03 -16.37 10.69
CA ASP A 145 16.38 -17.02 11.96
C ASP A 145 15.74 -16.23 13.13
N ASP A 146 16.16 -16.54 14.36
CA ASP A 146 15.64 -15.88 15.57
C ASP A 146 16.11 -14.42 15.73
N THR A 147 17.04 -13.96 14.91
CA THR A 147 17.69 -12.65 14.98
C THR A 147 17.38 -11.75 13.78
N VAL A 148 17.06 -12.33 12.63
CA VAL A 148 16.85 -11.62 11.36
C VAL A 148 15.53 -12.00 10.72
N SER A 149 14.78 -10.98 10.31
CA SER A 149 13.61 -11.14 9.44
C SER A 149 13.78 -10.41 8.11
N LEU A 150 13.20 -10.99 7.06
CA LEU A 150 13.20 -10.46 5.71
C LEU A 150 11.79 -10.08 5.29
N THR A 151 11.58 -8.84 4.90
CA THR A 151 10.31 -8.38 4.32
C THR A 151 10.52 -8.04 2.85
N LEU A 152 9.78 -8.72 1.97
CA LEU A 152 9.63 -8.36 0.57
C LEU A 152 8.35 -7.53 0.40
N GLN A 153 8.42 -6.48 -0.40
CA GLN A 153 7.29 -5.63 -0.73
C GLN A 153 7.29 -5.31 -2.23
N ASN A 154 6.13 -5.44 -2.87
CA ASN A 154 5.92 -5.08 -4.27
C ASN A 154 4.71 -4.17 -4.39
N GLY A 155 4.83 -3.10 -5.16
CA GLY A 155 3.78 -2.11 -5.36
C GLY A 155 3.52 -1.85 -6.84
N VAL A 156 2.26 -1.53 -7.13
CA VAL A 156 1.83 -0.98 -8.42
C VAL A 156 0.86 0.15 -8.14
N SER A 157 0.92 1.21 -8.92
CA SER A 157 -0.03 2.31 -8.85
C SER A 157 -0.31 2.89 -10.21
N ILE A 158 -1.51 3.44 -10.36
CA ILE A 158 -2.00 4.06 -11.58
C ILE A 158 -2.48 5.45 -11.21
N ILE A 159 -2.15 6.42 -12.05
CA ILE A 159 -2.60 7.80 -11.96
C ILE A 159 -3.58 8.05 -13.12
N ARG A 160 -4.73 8.65 -12.80
CA ARG A 160 -5.83 8.92 -13.73
C ARG A 160 -6.33 10.34 -13.52
N PRO A 161 -6.80 11.02 -14.58
CA PRO A 161 -7.41 12.33 -14.42
C PRO A 161 -8.74 12.19 -13.66
N LEU A 162 -9.15 13.24 -12.94
CA LEU A 162 -10.46 13.25 -12.28
C LEU A 162 -11.60 13.29 -13.31
N PRO A 163 -12.80 12.79 -12.97
CA PRO A 163 -13.98 13.00 -13.79
C PRO A 163 -14.19 14.51 -13.99
N ASN A 164 -14.26 14.97 -15.24
CA ASN A 164 -14.34 16.38 -15.67
C ASN A 164 -13.03 17.18 -15.65
N ALA A 165 -11.89 16.55 -15.39
CA ALA A 165 -10.59 17.18 -15.61
C ALA A 165 -10.38 17.47 -17.10
N SER A 166 -9.76 18.61 -17.40
CA SER A 166 -9.45 19.01 -18.77
C SER A 166 -8.16 18.36 -19.30
N GLY A 167 -7.33 17.84 -18.38
CA GLY A 167 -6.06 17.19 -18.67
C GLY A 167 -6.16 15.69 -18.97
N GLN A 168 -5.25 15.19 -19.80
CA GLN A 168 -5.06 13.76 -20.07
C GLN A 168 -3.90 13.21 -19.22
N VAL A 169 -4.00 13.30 -17.89
CA VAL A 169 -2.93 12.83 -16.99
C VAL A 169 -3.10 11.33 -16.73
N HIS A 170 -2.36 10.51 -17.47
CA HIS A 170 -2.29 9.07 -17.27
C HIS A 170 -0.88 8.67 -16.90
N GLY A 171 -0.74 7.85 -15.87
CA GLY A 171 0.56 7.35 -15.46
C GLY A 171 0.47 6.03 -14.72
N TRP A 172 1.61 5.36 -14.62
CA TRP A 172 1.76 4.18 -13.79
C TRP A 172 3.09 4.26 -13.06
N ALA A 173 3.17 3.59 -11.92
CA ALA A 173 4.42 3.39 -11.21
C ALA A 173 4.42 2.02 -10.55
N THR A 174 5.59 1.39 -10.50
CA THR A 174 5.80 0.14 -9.80
C THR A 174 6.99 0.26 -8.87
N SER A 175 6.96 -0.48 -7.78
CA SER A 175 7.97 -0.46 -6.75
C SER A 175 8.30 -1.86 -6.27
N GLN A 176 9.56 -2.09 -5.96
CA GLN A 176 10.05 -3.32 -5.34
C GLN A 176 10.96 -2.95 -4.19
N ALA A 177 10.76 -3.56 -3.02
CA ALA A 177 11.57 -3.29 -1.86
C ALA A 177 11.83 -4.57 -1.04
N LEU A 178 13.03 -4.63 -0.48
CA LEU A 178 13.51 -5.67 0.40
C LEU A 178 14.01 -5.01 1.69
N ARG A 179 13.52 -5.47 2.84
CA ARG A 179 13.92 -4.97 4.16
C ARG A 179 14.42 -6.11 5.02
N PHE A 180 15.63 -5.97 5.55
CA PHE A 180 16.18 -6.83 6.59
C PHE A 180 15.98 -6.14 7.93
N ASN A 181 15.40 -6.83 8.91
CA ASN A 181 15.35 -6.35 10.29
C ASN A 181 16.23 -7.23 11.16
N ILE A 182 17.18 -6.61 11.85
CA ILE A 182 18.09 -7.22 12.82
C ILE A 182 17.49 -6.93 14.19
N LEU A 183 16.80 -7.93 14.75
CA LEU A 183 16.00 -7.80 15.96
C LEU A 183 16.81 -7.46 17.21
N PRO A 184 17.99 -8.06 17.48
CA PRO A 184 18.75 -7.78 18.71
C PRO A 184 19.17 -6.32 18.86
N THR A 185 19.36 -5.63 17.73
CA THR A 185 19.79 -4.24 17.72
C THR A 185 18.66 -3.29 17.34
N ASP A 186 17.46 -3.75 16.97
CA ASP A 186 16.41 -2.91 16.36
C ASP A 186 16.90 -2.11 15.12
N THR A 187 17.83 -2.69 14.36
CA THR A 187 18.32 -2.11 13.10
C THR A 187 17.49 -2.65 11.94
N SER A 188 17.19 -1.83 10.96
CA SER A 188 16.68 -2.30 9.66
C SER A 188 17.48 -1.70 8.51
N VAL A 189 17.72 -2.51 7.48
CA VAL A 189 18.36 -2.07 6.23
C VAL A 189 17.41 -2.42 5.10
N SER A 190 17.08 -1.45 4.26
CA SER A 190 16.17 -1.63 3.14
C SER A 190 16.79 -1.22 1.82
N PHE A 191 16.55 -2.02 0.80
CA PHE A 191 16.90 -1.76 -0.59
C PHE A 191 15.61 -1.71 -1.38
N GLY A 192 15.49 -0.77 -2.31
CA GLY A 192 14.32 -0.67 -3.16
C GLY A 192 14.65 -0.12 -4.53
N ALA A 193 13.71 -0.28 -5.45
CA ALA A 193 13.73 0.32 -6.75
C ALA A 193 12.31 0.72 -7.15
N ASP A 194 12.18 1.88 -7.78
CA ASP A 194 10.93 2.41 -8.29
C ASP A 194 11.09 2.75 -9.78
N ILE A 195 10.04 2.59 -10.57
CA ILE A 195 9.99 3.09 -11.95
C ILE A 195 8.57 3.57 -12.25
N SER A 196 8.45 4.67 -12.99
CA SER A 196 7.18 5.21 -13.43
C SER A 196 7.15 5.48 -14.93
N SER A 197 5.97 5.82 -15.46
CA SER A 197 5.78 6.21 -16.86
C SER A 197 6.58 7.44 -17.29
N SER A 198 7.09 8.24 -16.34
CA SER A 198 7.94 9.40 -16.61
C SER A 198 9.43 9.12 -16.43
N ASP A 199 9.81 7.90 -16.04
CA ASP A 199 11.21 7.52 -15.80
C ASP A 199 11.77 6.68 -16.95
N ASP A 200 13.01 6.98 -17.35
CA ASP A 200 13.72 6.19 -18.36
C ASP A 200 14.41 4.94 -17.76
N LYS A 201 14.49 4.87 -16.43
CA LYS A 201 15.19 3.80 -15.70
C LYS A 201 14.58 3.57 -14.33
N TRP A 202 14.86 2.40 -13.77
CA TRP A 202 14.64 2.13 -12.36
C TRP A 202 15.51 3.02 -11.48
N LEU A 203 14.89 3.68 -10.51
CA LEU A 203 15.52 4.53 -9.51
C LEU A 203 15.77 3.72 -8.24
N ARG A 204 17.03 3.48 -7.91
CA ARG A 204 17.40 2.66 -6.75
C ARG A 204 17.43 3.48 -5.47
N THR A 205 17.06 2.85 -4.36
CA THR A 205 17.11 3.40 -3.02
C THR A 205 17.76 2.42 -2.04
N LEU A 206 18.66 2.94 -1.20
CA LEU A 206 19.22 2.24 -0.05
C LEU A 206 18.93 3.06 1.20
N SER A 207 18.42 2.41 2.24
CA SER A 207 18.16 3.04 3.54
C SER A 207 18.56 2.14 4.70
N ALA A 208 18.91 2.77 5.82
CA ALA A 208 19.15 2.10 7.08
C ALA A 208 18.48 2.89 8.20
N GLU A 209 17.82 2.19 9.11
CA GLU A 209 17.20 2.74 10.30
C GLU A 209 17.73 2.01 11.53
N GLN A 210 18.08 2.77 12.56
CA GLN A 210 18.46 2.26 13.85
C GLN A 210 17.53 2.86 14.89
N LYS A 211 16.75 2.02 15.59
CA LYS A 211 16.04 2.46 16.78
C LYS A 211 16.97 2.38 17.99
N LEU A 212 16.90 3.39 18.85
CA LEU A 212 17.75 3.51 20.02
C LEU A 212 16.87 3.47 21.28
N PHE A 213 17.46 2.97 22.38
CA PHE A 213 16.83 2.96 23.72
C PHE A 213 15.46 2.24 23.76
N GLY A 214 15.29 1.15 23.00
CA GLY A 214 14.03 0.40 22.97
C GLY A 214 12.90 1.08 22.17
N GLY A 215 13.25 1.98 21.23
CA GLY A 215 12.32 2.51 20.23
C GLY A 215 11.82 3.96 20.35
N PRO A 216 12.03 4.75 21.42
CA PRO A 216 11.56 6.13 21.43
C PRO A 216 12.39 7.03 20.52
N PHE A 217 13.65 6.71 20.24
CA PHE A 217 14.49 7.44 19.30
C PHE A 217 14.79 6.58 18.08
N SER A 218 14.82 7.18 16.89
CA SER A 218 15.28 6.52 15.66
C SER A 218 16.18 7.44 14.85
N VAL A 219 17.18 6.84 14.21
CA VAL A 219 18.04 7.51 13.22
C VAL A 219 17.89 6.76 11.90
N THR A 220 17.63 7.50 10.82
CA THR A 220 17.42 6.94 9.48
C THR A 220 18.30 7.65 8.48
N GLY A 221 19.12 6.90 7.75
CA GLY A 221 19.87 7.39 6.59
C GLY A 221 19.29 6.79 5.31
N SER A 222 19.29 7.56 4.22
CA SER A 222 18.91 7.06 2.90
C SER A 222 19.72 7.70 1.78
N VAL A 223 19.91 6.94 0.71
CA VAL A 223 20.48 7.37 -0.56
C VAL A 223 19.57 6.86 -1.67
N SER A 224 19.12 7.73 -2.56
CA SER A 224 18.24 7.36 -3.67
C SER A 224 18.64 8.06 -4.96
N GLU A 225 18.51 7.36 -6.08
CA GLU A 225 18.68 7.92 -7.41
C GLU A 225 17.47 8.79 -7.79
N THR A 226 17.68 9.81 -8.62
CA THR A 226 16.60 10.61 -9.23
C THR A 226 16.55 10.42 -10.74
N GLY A 227 15.41 10.74 -11.35
CA GLY A 227 15.25 10.72 -12.81
C GLY A 227 16.24 11.64 -13.56
N THR A 228 16.69 12.72 -12.91
CA THR A 228 17.70 13.65 -13.46
C THR A 228 19.12 13.09 -13.45
N GLY A 229 19.36 11.95 -12.80
CA GLY A 229 20.68 11.33 -12.65
C GLY A 229 21.44 11.77 -11.40
N ASP A 230 20.90 12.70 -10.62
CA ASP A 230 21.45 13.10 -9.33
C ASP A 230 21.16 12.04 -8.25
N VAL A 231 21.92 12.12 -7.16
CA VAL A 231 21.74 11.26 -5.99
C VAL A 231 21.21 12.10 -4.83
N SER A 232 20.00 11.78 -4.39
CA SER A 232 19.41 12.34 -3.18
C SER A 232 19.92 11.59 -1.95
N LYS A 233 20.38 12.34 -0.94
CA LYS A 233 20.89 11.79 0.32
C LYS A 233 20.14 12.43 1.47
N SER A 234 19.66 11.64 2.41
CA SER A 234 18.97 12.17 3.59
C SER A 234 19.42 11.48 4.87
N LEU A 235 19.48 12.26 5.94
CA LEU A 235 19.70 11.77 7.31
C LEU A 235 18.62 12.41 8.19
N LYS A 236 17.85 11.57 8.86
CA LYS A 236 16.70 11.97 9.69
C LYS A 236 16.87 11.36 11.07
N ALA A 237 16.44 12.11 12.08
CA ALA A 237 16.28 11.60 13.43
C ALA A 237 14.83 11.85 13.89
N GLY A 238 14.25 10.88 14.58
CA GLY A 238 12.88 10.91 15.05
C GLY A 238 12.77 10.58 16.53
N PHE A 239 11.75 11.14 17.17
CA PHE A 239 11.38 10.80 18.54
C PHE A 239 9.87 10.48 18.63
N LYS A 240 9.52 9.38 19.30
CA LYS A 240 8.14 8.97 19.53
C LYS A 240 7.82 8.95 21.02
N GLN A 241 7.00 9.91 21.44
CA GLN A 241 6.46 9.93 22.80
C GLN A 241 5.24 9.01 22.91
N ARG A 242 5.26 8.06 23.85
CA ARG A 242 4.05 7.31 24.21
C ARG A 242 3.34 8.03 25.35
N LYS A 243 2.11 8.48 25.12
CA LYS A 243 1.24 9.02 26.18
C LYS A 243 0.70 7.84 26.99
N LYS A 244 1.17 7.66 28.22
CA LYS A 244 0.51 6.76 29.18
C LYS A 244 -0.73 7.48 29.70
N ILE A 245 -1.91 6.99 29.34
CA ILE A 245 -3.16 7.39 30.00
C ILE A 245 -3.21 6.53 31.28
N SER A 246 -2.94 7.12 32.44
CA SER A 246 -3.26 6.44 33.70
C SER A 246 -4.78 6.41 33.83
N ARG A 247 -5.32 5.21 34.00
CA ARG A 247 -6.73 5.00 34.32
C ARG A 247 -6.77 4.71 35.82
N GLU A 248 -6.88 5.78 36.58
CA GLU A 248 -7.05 5.84 38.03
C GLU A 248 -8.00 7.05 38.16
N GLU A 249 -9.25 6.96 38.61
CA GLU A 249 -9.75 6.41 39.86
C GLU A 249 -11.29 6.44 39.76
N ARG A 250 -11.97 5.33 40.02
CA ARG A 250 -13.35 5.28 40.53
C ARG A 250 -13.48 3.98 41.32
N ALA A 251 -13.11 4.07 42.59
CA ALA A 251 -13.71 3.26 43.65
C ALA A 251 -14.83 4.10 44.28
#